data_AF-A0A534HU65-F1
#
_entry.id   AF-A0A534HU65-F1
#
_cell.length_a   1.000
_cell.length_b   1.000
_cell.length_c   1.000
_cell.angle_alpha   90.00
_cell.angle_beta   90.00
_cell.angle_gamma   90.00
#
_symmetry.space_group_name_H-M   'P 1'
#
loop_
_entity.id
_entity.type
_entity.pdbx_description
1 polymer ?
#
loop_
_entity_poly.entity_id
_entity_poly.type
_entity_poly.pdbx_seq_one_letter_code
_entity_poly.pdbx_strand_id
1 'polypeptide(L)'
;MADLSDLVSMHEAWRSREAINLQASENVMSDQARALLATDFVHRYTLPEEFAPTLAGLKNAYRGTRHMDAMETLSEGLAGDVFHAPYASLKPLSGHLAGFMLLQASCDRGDRVLVIS
;
A
#
# COMPACT_ATOMS: atom_id res chain seq x y z
N MET A 1 -25.64 22.85 -8.69
CA MET A 1 -24.80 21.70 -9.09
C MET A 1 -24.16 21.19 -7.82
N ALA A 2 -24.17 19.88 -7.59
CA ALA A 2 -23.40 19.29 -6.49
C ALA A 2 -21.91 19.49 -6.77
N ASP A 3 -21.14 19.88 -5.76
CA ASP A 3 -19.68 19.93 -5.84
C ASP A 3 -19.05 18.57 -5.48
N LEU A 4 -17.71 18.50 -5.45
CA LEU A 4 -17.01 17.25 -5.13
C LEU A 4 -17.31 16.76 -3.70
N SER A 5 -17.43 17.67 -2.74
CA SER A 5 -17.70 17.34 -1.34
C SER A 5 -19.12 16.80 -1.18
N ASP A 6 -20.07 17.38 -1.93
CA ASP A 6 -21.45 16.90 -1.99
C ASP A 6 -21.50 15.45 -2.50
N LEU A 7 -20.81 15.17 -3.62
CA LEU A 7 -20.76 13.82 -4.21
C LEU A 7 -20.14 12.80 -3.26
N VAL A 8 -19.03 13.15 -2.59
CA VAL A 8 -18.38 12.28 -1.60
C VAL A 8 -19.32 12.03 -0.42
N SER A 9 -19.98 13.06 0.10
CA SER A 9 -20.90 12.93 1.24
C SER A 9 -22.10 12.04 0.91
N MET A 10 -22.67 12.20 -0.29
CA MET A 10 -23.74 11.35 -0.79
C MET A 10 -23.29 9.89 -0.93
N HIS A 11 -22.08 9.64 -1.43
CA HIS A 11 -21.52 8.29 -1.53
C HIS A 11 -21.33 7.64 -0.15
N GLU A 12 -20.73 8.36 0.80
CA GLU A 12 -20.52 7.85 2.16
C GLU A 12 -21.87 7.52 2.83
N ALA A 13 -22.88 8.38 2.70
CA ALA A 13 -24.23 8.13 3.24
C ALA A 13 -24.85 6.86 2.63
N TRP A 14 -24.80 6.75 1.29
CA TRP A 14 -25.34 5.61 0.56
C TRP A 14 -24.70 4.29 1.02
N ARG A 15 -23.37 4.23 1.00
CA ARG A 15 -22.59 3.02 1.29
C ARG A 15 -22.60 2.62 2.76
N SER A 16 -22.74 3.59 3.67
CA SER A 16 -22.70 3.32 5.12
C SER A 16 -24.07 3.09 5.76
N ARG A 17 -25.17 3.63 5.19
CA ARG A 17 -26.49 3.65 5.86
C ARG A 17 -27.67 3.22 5.00
N GLU A 18 -27.57 3.31 3.68
CA GLU A 18 -28.74 3.17 2.79
C GLU A 18 -28.69 1.90 1.92
N ALA A 19 -27.55 1.22 1.88
CA ALA A 19 -27.35 0.00 1.10
C ALA A 19 -26.81 -1.16 1.94
N ILE A 20 -27.13 -2.37 1.51
CA ILE A 20 -26.48 -3.60 1.97
C ILE A 20 -25.36 -3.92 0.99
N ASN A 21 -24.11 -3.91 1.46
CA ASN A 21 -22.93 -4.14 0.62
C ASN A 21 -22.68 -5.64 0.49
N LEU A 22 -22.86 -6.19 -0.73
CA LEU A 22 -22.82 -7.64 -0.99
C LEU A 22 -21.64 -8.09 -1.86
N GLN A 23 -20.77 -7.18 -2.30
CA GLN A 23 -19.56 -7.57 -3.03
C GLN A 23 -18.55 -8.16 -2.03
N ALA A 24 -18.24 -9.44 -2.21
CA ALA A 24 -17.30 -10.24 -1.42
C ALA A 24 -15.89 -9.62 -1.27
N SER A 25 -15.41 -8.84 -2.25
CA SER A 25 -14.09 -8.20 -2.17
C SER A 25 -14.08 -6.82 -1.49
N GLU A 26 -15.24 -6.29 -1.11
CA GLU A 26 -15.36 -5.00 -0.45
C GLU A 26 -15.39 -5.18 1.08
N ASN A 27 -14.90 -4.16 1.80
CA ASN A 27 -14.92 -4.15 3.26
C ASN A 27 -14.95 -2.71 3.79
N VAL A 28 -15.25 -2.54 5.08
CA VAL A 28 -15.22 -1.24 5.77
C VAL A 28 -13.96 -1.17 6.63
N MET A 29 -13.09 -0.22 6.32
CA MET A 29 -11.86 0.03 7.09
C MET A 29 -12.20 0.71 8.43
N SER A 30 -11.46 0.38 9.49
CA SER A 30 -11.62 1.03 10.79
C SER A 30 -11.27 2.53 10.72
N ASP A 31 -11.93 3.35 11.53
CA ASP A 31 -11.67 4.80 11.57
C ASP A 31 -10.20 5.13 11.89
N GLN A 32 -9.56 4.30 12.71
CA GLN A 32 -8.15 4.44 13.08
C GLN A 32 -7.23 4.25 11.86
N ALA A 33 -7.47 3.20 11.06
CA ALA A 33 -6.70 2.97 9.84
C ALA A 33 -6.95 4.04 8.78
N ARG A 34 -8.20 4.49 8.63
CA ARG A 34 -8.56 5.61 7.73
C ARG A 34 -7.83 6.90 8.13
N ALA A 35 -7.78 7.22 9.42
CA ALA A 35 -7.12 8.43 9.91
C ALA A 35 -5.62 8.45 9.60
N LEU A 36 -4.93 7.31 9.64
CA LEU A 36 -3.51 7.20 9.31
C LEU A 36 -3.23 7.51 7.83
N LEU A 37 -4.17 7.20 6.92
CA LEU A 37 -4.06 7.51 5.49
C LEU A 37 -4.16 9.02 5.19
N ALA A 38 -4.72 9.81 6.10
CA ALA A 38 -4.90 11.26 5.94
C ALA A 38 -3.83 12.09 6.69
N THR A 39 -2.70 11.48 7.03
CA THR A 39 -1.59 12.16 7.74
C THR A 39 -0.60 12.81 6.78
N ASP A 40 0.31 13.64 7.32
CA ASP A 40 1.37 14.31 6.56
C ASP A 40 2.30 13.35 5.78
N PHE A 41 2.31 12.05 6.11
CA PHE A 41 3.08 11.05 5.38
C PHE A 41 2.77 11.02 3.88
N VAL A 42 1.54 11.35 3.46
CA VAL A 42 1.15 11.36 2.04
C VAL A 42 1.84 12.45 1.21
N HIS A 43 2.53 13.39 1.85
CA HIS A 43 3.24 14.50 1.20
C HIS A 43 4.77 14.30 1.13
N ARG A 44 5.27 13.15 1.58
CA ARG A 44 6.71 12.92 1.77
C ARG A 44 7.25 11.91 0.75
N TYR A 45 8.43 12.21 0.22
CA TYR A 45 9.17 11.32 -0.66
C TYR A 45 10.20 10.49 0.12
N THR A 46 10.39 9.25 -0.31
CA THR A 46 11.40 8.32 0.21
C THR A 46 12.16 7.68 -0.95
N LEU A 47 13.48 7.57 -0.82
CA LEU A 47 14.33 6.83 -1.75
C LEU A 47 15.44 6.15 -0.95
N PRO A 48 15.16 4.96 -0.39
CA PRO A 48 16.14 4.17 0.33
C PRO A 48 17.36 3.84 -0.53
N GLU A 49 18.52 3.66 0.12
CA GLU A 49 19.81 3.38 -0.52
C GLU A 49 19.75 2.18 -1.49
N GLU A 50 19.01 1.13 -1.14
CA GLU A 50 18.82 -0.07 -1.97
C GLU A 50 18.26 0.22 -3.37
N PHE A 51 17.54 1.34 -3.53
CA PHE A 51 16.97 1.79 -4.80
C PHE A 51 17.77 2.93 -5.45
N ALA A 52 18.82 3.44 -4.78
CA ALA A 52 19.68 4.51 -5.28
C ALA A 52 21.17 4.20 -5.07
N PRO A 53 21.69 3.10 -5.65
CA PRO A 53 23.08 2.68 -5.44
C PRO A 53 24.11 3.73 -5.90
N THR A 54 23.73 4.62 -6.81
CA THR A 54 24.57 5.74 -7.27
C THR A 54 24.73 6.86 -6.24
N LEU A 55 23.94 6.84 -5.16
CA LEU A 55 23.97 7.80 -4.05
C LEU A 55 24.45 7.13 -2.74
N ALA A 56 25.31 6.12 -2.87
CA ALA A 56 25.82 5.30 -1.78
C ALA A 56 26.35 6.12 -0.57
N GLY A 57 26.09 5.62 0.63
CA GLY A 57 26.45 6.25 1.90
C GLY A 57 25.36 7.14 2.51
N LEU A 58 24.23 7.30 1.82
CA LEU A 58 23.02 7.90 2.38
C LEU A 58 21.95 6.83 2.56
N LYS A 59 21.53 6.56 3.81
CA LYS A 59 20.43 5.64 4.12
C LYS A 59 19.18 5.91 3.28
N ASN A 60 18.89 7.20 3.04
CA ASN A 60 17.80 7.64 2.19
C ASN A 60 18.22 8.93 1.47
N ALA A 61 18.08 8.96 0.14
CA ALA A 61 18.54 10.07 -0.68
C ALA A 61 17.78 11.39 -0.39
N TYR A 62 16.50 11.30 0.01
CA TYR A 62 15.70 12.51 0.28
C TYR A 62 15.87 13.07 1.69
N ARG A 63 16.50 12.32 2.60
CA ARG A 63 16.69 12.69 4.02
C ARG A 63 15.37 13.01 4.74
N GLY A 64 15.44 13.31 6.03
CA GLY A 64 14.24 13.64 6.83
C GLY A 64 13.24 12.49 7.00
N THR A 65 13.62 11.25 6.64
CA THR A 65 12.71 10.10 6.57
C THR A 65 12.66 9.27 7.85
N ARG A 66 13.31 9.70 8.95
CA ARG A 66 13.50 8.87 10.16
C ARG A 66 12.23 8.17 10.67
N HIS A 67 11.08 8.86 10.59
CA HIS A 67 9.79 8.35 11.06
C HIS A 67 9.09 7.49 10.01
N MET A 68 9.30 7.76 8.71
CA MET A 68 8.82 6.90 7.63
C MET A 68 9.56 5.57 7.64
N ASP A 69 10.89 5.60 7.75
CA ASP A 69 11.72 4.40 7.82
C ASP A 69 11.29 3.50 9.00
N ALA A 70 11.03 4.11 10.17
CA ALA A 70 10.58 3.40 11.36
C ALA A 70 9.17 2.83 11.19
N MET A 71 8.26 3.59 10.57
CA MET A 71 6.90 3.13 10.25
C MET A 71 6.92 1.95 9.28
N GLU A 72 7.72 2.00 8.23
CA GLU A 72 7.86 0.93 7.25
C GLU A 72 8.41 -0.33 7.92
N THR A 73 9.50 -0.21 8.70
CA THR A 73 10.13 -1.33 9.40
C THR A 73 9.15 -2.01 10.37
N LEU A 74 8.43 -1.22 11.17
CA LEU A 74 7.44 -1.74 12.11
C LEU A 74 6.31 -2.46 11.37
N SER A 75 5.79 -1.85 10.30
CA SER A 75 4.62 -2.36 9.59
C SER A 75 4.95 -3.61 8.76
N GLU A 76 6.14 -3.70 8.17
CA GLU A 76 6.62 -4.93 7.52
C GLU A 76 6.81 -6.06 8.54
N GLY A 77 7.33 -5.75 9.74
CA GLY A 77 7.42 -6.72 10.84
C GLY A 77 6.05 -7.25 11.27
N LEU A 78 5.08 -6.35 11.49
CA LEU A 78 3.70 -6.73 11.82
C LEU A 78 3.04 -7.56 10.71
N ALA A 79 3.29 -7.23 9.44
CA ALA A 79 2.79 -8.03 8.32
C ALA A 79 3.40 -9.45 8.33
N GLY A 80 4.71 -9.56 8.60
CA GLY A 80 5.39 -10.84 8.79
C GLY A 80 4.76 -11.67 9.91
N ASP A 81 4.48 -11.05 11.06
CA ASP A 81 3.84 -11.73 12.21
C ASP A 81 2.43 -12.21 11.89
N VAL A 82 1.60 -11.36 11.24
CA VAL A 82 0.21 -11.68 10.88
C VAL A 82 0.14 -12.85 9.90
N PHE A 83 1.03 -12.89 8.92
CA PHE A 83 1.04 -13.92 7.88
C PHE A 83 2.00 -15.08 8.15
N HIS A 84 2.67 -15.08 9.31
CA HIS A 84 3.72 -16.05 9.67
C HIS A 84 4.81 -16.18 8.58
N ALA A 85 5.20 -15.05 7.98
CA ALA A 85 6.16 -15.00 6.89
C ALA A 85 7.52 -14.47 7.38
N PRO A 86 8.65 -15.06 6.93
CA PRO A 86 9.98 -14.58 7.30
C PRO A 86 10.31 -13.20 6.70
N TYR A 87 9.62 -12.82 5.62
CA TYR A 87 9.78 -11.55 4.93
C TYR A 87 8.40 -11.05 4.47
N ALA A 88 8.18 -9.75 4.60
CA ALA A 88 7.02 -9.05 4.06
C ALA A 88 7.48 -7.71 3.47
N SER A 89 6.81 -7.25 2.42
CA SER A 89 7.04 -5.90 1.89
C SER A 89 5.74 -5.15 1.66
N LEU A 90 5.73 -3.87 2.06
CA LEU A 90 4.60 -2.97 1.89
C LEU A 90 4.72 -2.06 0.66
N LYS A 91 5.76 -2.24 -0.15
CA LYS A 91 6.05 -1.45 -1.34
C LYS A 91 4.99 -1.58 -2.47
N PRO A 92 4.34 -2.73 -2.70
CA PRO A 92 3.30 -2.82 -3.73
C PRO A 92 2.07 -1.98 -3.37
N LEU A 93 1.65 -1.08 -4.26
CA LEU A 93 0.49 -0.19 -4.02
C LEU A 93 -0.87 -0.90 -4.11
N SER A 94 -0.91 -2.10 -4.70
CA SER A 94 -2.13 -2.92 -4.82
C SER A 94 -1.78 -4.37 -5.13
N GLY A 95 -2.78 -5.27 -5.03
CA GLY A 95 -2.60 -6.70 -5.30
C GLY A 95 -2.12 -7.01 -6.73
N HIS A 96 -2.58 -6.26 -7.73
CA HIS A 96 -2.12 -6.44 -9.12
C HIS A 96 -0.63 -6.12 -9.28
N LEU A 97 -0.16 -5.05 -8.65
CA LEU A 97 1.26 -4.69 -8.68
C LEU A 97 2.12 -5.66 -7.87
N ALA A 98 1.61 -6.19 -6.75
CA ALA A 98 2.30 -7.24 -6.00
C ALA A 98 2.53 -8.50 -6.85
N GLY A 99 1.48 -8.95 -7.58
CA GLY A 99 1.60 -10.06 -8.52
C GLY A 99 2.57 -9.77 -9.66
N PHE A 100 2.55 -8.54 -10.20
CA PHE A 100 3.47 -8.15 -11.27
C PHE A 100 4.93 -8.12 -10.79
N MET A 101 5.19 -7.60 -9.59
CA MET A 101 6.53 -7.60 -8.97
C MET A 101 7.04 -9.03 -8.76
N LEU A 102 6.18 -9.95 -8.31
CA LEU A 102 6.53 -11.36 -8.17
C LEU A 102 6.95 -11.97 -9.51
N LEU A 103 6.15 -11.76 -10.56
CA LEU A 103 6.46 -12.26 -11.91
C LEU A 103 7.76 -11.66 -12.43
N GLN A 104 7.99 -10.36 -12.25
CA GLN A 104 9.22 -9.72 -12.69
C GLN A 104 10.46 -10.22 -11.94
N ALA A 105 10.31 -10.58 -10.66
CA ALA A 105 11.40 -11.09 -9.84
C ALA A 105 11.68 -12.58 -10.06
N SER A 106 10.70 -13.36 -10.53
CA SER A 106 10.76 -14.83 -10.55
C SER A 106 10.64 -15.45 -11.94
N CYS A 107 10.38 -14.66 -12.98
CA CYS A 107 10.21 -15.15 -14.35
C CYS A 107 11.05 -14.35 -15.34
N ASP A 108 11.53 -15.04 -16.37
CA ASP A 108 12.15 -14.45 -17.54
C ASP A 108 11.15 -14.28 -18.69
N ARG A 109 11.52 -13.43 -19.65
CA ARG A 109 10.74 -13.26 -20.88
C ARG A 109 10.62 -14.59 -21.61
N GLY A 110 9.39 -15.06 -21.77
CA GLY A 110 9.07 -16.29 -22.48
C GLY A 110 8.70 -17.47 -21.58
N ASP A 111 8.83 -17.30 -20.25
CA ASP A 111 8.34 -18.28 -19.29
C ASP A 111 6.82 -18.47 -19.36
N ARG A 112 6.37 -19.65 -18.95
CA ARG A 112 4.95 -20.02 -18.94
C ARG A 112 4.38 -19.87 -17.54
N VAL A 113 3.30 -19.11 -17.41
CA VAL A 113 2.56 -18.92 -16.17
C VAL A 113 1.24 -19.67 -16.25
N LEU A 114 0.92 -20.47 -15.24
CA LEU A 114 -0.40 -21.09 -15.08
C LEU A 114 -1.22 -20.25 -14.11
N VAL A 115 -2.46 -19.92 -14.50
CA VAL A 115 -3.42 -19.19 -13.66
C VAL A 115 -4.75 -19.91 -13.66
N ILE A 116 -5.53 -19.73 -12.60
CA ILE A 116 -6.93 -20.16 -12.55
C ILE A 116 -7.78 -19.01 -13.11
N SER A 117 -8.68 -19.31 -14.04
CA SER A 117 -9.64 -18.37 -14.64
C SER A 117 -11.06 -18.70 -14.21
#